data_AF-V2UCD0-F1
#
_entry.id   AF-V2UCD0-F1
#
_cell.length_a   1.000
_cell.length_b   1.000
_cell.length_c   1.000
_cell.angle_alpha   90.00
_cell.angle_beta   90.00
_cell.angle_gamma   90.00
#
_symmetry.space_group_name_H-M   'P 1'
#
loop_
_entity.id
_entity.type
_entity.pdbx_description
1 polymer ?
#
loop_
_entity_poly.entity_id
_entity_poly.type
_entity_poly.pdbx_seq_one_letter_code
_entity_poly.pdbx_strand_id
1 'polypeptide(L)' 'MKIEFSWDEHKAQINLKKHGVAFEDATLVFYDAHTLYKQDRFENGEYRWQAIGIVHGQAVLLVAHTV' A
#
# COMPACT_ATOMS: atom_id res chain seq x y z
N MET A 1 16.14 2.89 -9.06
CA MET A 1 14.86 3.40 -9.61
C MET A 1 14.15 4.14 -8.50
N LYS A 2 13.58 5.31 -8.79
CA LYS A 2 12.75 6.04 -7.83
C LYS A 2 11.31 5.56 -8.03
N ILE A 3 10.68 5.04 -6.97
CA ILE A 3 9.27 4.68 -6.99
C ILE A 3 8.49 5.96 -6.67
N GLU A 4 7.53 6.30 -7.49
CA GLU A 4 6.64 7.44 -7.26
C GLU A 4 5.29 6.92 -6.80
N PHE A 5 4.79 7.53 -5.73
CA PHE A 5 3.50 7.18 -5.16
C PHE A 5 2.57 8.36 -5.27
N SER A 6 1.32 8.08 -5.61
CA SER A 6 0.25 9.07 -5.67
C SER A 6 -1.02 8.48 -5.11
N TRP A 7 -1.80 9.32 -4.47
CA TRP A 7 -3.12 8.98 -3.96
C TRP A 7 -3.99 10.22 -3.94
N ASP A 8 -5.30 9.99 -3.86
CA ASP A 8 -6.25 11.04 -3.55
C ASP A 8 -6.16 11.41 -2.06
N GLU A 9 -6.12 12.70 -1.76
CA GLU A 9 -5.91 13.20 -0.40
C GLU A 9 -7.09 12.89 0.52
N HIS A 10 -8.32 12.95 0.00
CA HIS A 10 -9.51 12.60 0.77
C HIS A 10 -9.51 11.11 1.14
N LYS A 11 -9.06 10.24 0.23
CA LYS A 11 -8.84 8.81 0.51
C LYS A 11 -7.75 8.59 1.57
N ALA A 12 -6.66 9.36 1.54
CA ALA A 12 -5.60 9.27 2.55
C ALA A 12 -6.13 9.60 3.96
N GLN A 13 -6.90 10.68 4.09
CA GLN A 13 -7.53 11.06 5.36
C GLN A 13 -8.51 9.99 5.87
N ILE A 14 -9.34 9.42 4.99
CA ILE A 14 -10.24 8.31 5.34
C ILE A 14 -9.45 7.07 5.78
N ASN A 15 -8.37 6.72 5.07
CA ASN A 15 -7.56 5.56 5.40
C ASN A 15 -6.91 5.71 6.77
N LEU A 16 -6.30 6.87 7.04
CA LEU A 16 -5.69 7.18 8.32
C LEU A 16 -6.71 7.08 9.45
N LYS A 17 -7.91 7.67 9.29
CA LYS A 17 -8.97 7.58 10.30
C LYS A 17 -9.46 6.15 10.54
N LYS A 18 -9.59 5.35 9.47
CA LYS A 18 -10.16 3.99 9.54
C LYS A 18 -9.16 2.95 10.04
N HIS A 19 -7.90 3.08 9.65
CA HIS A 19 -6.87 2.05 9.83
C HIS A 19 -5.73 2.48 10.75
N GLY A 20 -5.61 3.78 11.07
CA GLY A 20 -4.50 4.30 11.86
C GLY A 20 -3.16 4.29 11.12
N VAL A 21 -3.17 4.17 9.80
CA VAL A 21 -1.97 4.08 8.96
C VAL A 21 -2.02 5.15 7.88
N ALA A 22 -1.03 6.03 7.87
CA ALA A 22 -0.83 7.02 6.81
C ALA A 22 -0.33 6.33 5.54
N PHE A 23 -0.62 6.87 4.35
CA PHE A 23 -0.16 6.24 3.11
C PHE A 23 1.35 6.35 2.93
N GLU A 24 1.95 7.41 3.45
CA GLU A 24 3.39 7.60 3.55
C GLU A 24 4.07 6.40 4.25
N ASP A 25 3.54 5.98 5.40
CA ASP A 25 4.05 4.80 6.11
C ASP A 25 3.73 3.50 5.37
N ALA A 26 2.54 3.41 4.76
CA ALA A 26 2.16 2.25 3.96
C ALA A 26 3.12 2.04 2.76
N THR A 27 3.70 3.11 2.21
CA THR A 27 4.67 2.99 1.10
C THR A 27 5.95 2.24 1.50
N LEU A 28 6.25 2.15 2.81
CA LEU A 28 7.41 1.42 3.31
C LEU A 28 7.34 -0.08 2.96
N VAL A 29 6.14 -0.62 2.72
CA VAL A 29 5.97 -2.01 2.26
C VAL A 29 6.71 -2.25 0.94
N PHE A 30 6.87 -1.26 0.06
CA PHE A 30 7.56 -1.42 -1.21
C PHE A 30 9.09 -1.40 -1.07
N TYR A 31 9.60 -1.09 0.13
CA TYR A 31 11.03 -1.06 0.44
C TYR A 31 11.47 -2.26 1.29
N ASP A 32 10.55 -3.10 1.77
CA ASP A 32 10.89 -4.38 2.39
C ASP A 32 11.34 -5.39 1.31
N ALA A 33 12.52 -5.96 1.53
CA ALA A 33 13.13 -6.94 0.62
C ALA A 33 12.33 -8.26 0.55
N HIS A 34 11.44 -8.51 1.51
CA HIS A 34 10.65 -9.75 1.60
C HIS A 34 9.18 -9.55 1.27
N THR A 35 8.82 -8.39 0.69
CA THR A 35 7.42 -8.09 0.37
C THR A 35 6.84 -9.11 -0.60
N LEU A 36 5.67 -9.63 -0.24
CA LEU A 36 4.89 -10.53 -1.06
C LEU A 36 3.86 -9.75 -1.84
N TYR A 37 3.81 -9.98 -3.15
CA TYR A 37 2.82 -9.38 -4.04
C TYR A 37 1.83 -10.43 -4.52
N LYS A 38 0.54 -10.07 -4.52
CA LYS A 38 -0.53 -10.91 -5.05
C LYS A 38 -1.51 -10.06 -5.83
N GLN A 39 -1.85 -10.49 -7.04
CA GLN A 39 -2.98 -9.92 -7.77
C GLN A 39 -4.28 -10.32 -7.04
N ASP A 40 -5.09 -9.33 -6.68
CA ASP A 40 -6.32 -9.51 -5.88
C ASP A 40 -7.54 -9.62 -6.79
N ARG A 41 -7.89 -8.54 -7.50
CA ARG A 41 -9.03 -8.50 -8.42
C ARG A 41 -8.81 -7.53 -9.58
N PHE A 42 -9.66 -7.64 -10.60
CA PHE A 42 -9.78 -6.66 -11.68
C PHE A 42 -11.09 -5.88 -11.49
N GLU A 43 -11.00 -4.55 -11.43
CA GLU A 43 -12.12 -3.68 -11.07
C GLU A 43 -11.99 -2.33 -11.79
N ASN A 44 -13.09 -1.82 -12.36
CA ASN A 44 -13.12 -0.55 -13.09
C ASN A 44 -12.07 -0.41 -14.21
N GLY A 45 -11.70 -1.52 -14.86
CA GLY A 45 -10.70 -1.51 -15.92
C GLY A 45 -9.25 -1.61 -15.43
N GLU A 46 -9.03 -1.74 -14.12
CA GLU A 46 -7.69 -1.76 -13.51
C GLU A 46 -7.43 -3.04 -12.71
N TYR A 47 -6.18 -3.50 -12.73
CA TYR A 47 -5.72 -4.55 -11.83
C TYR A 47 -5.42 -3.98 -10.46
N ARG A 48 -6.02 -4.56 -9.42
CA ARG A 48 -5.69 -4.28 -8.03
C ARG A 48 -4.78 -5.36 -7.49
N TRP A 49 -3.75 -4.91 -6.80
CA TRP A 49 -2.72 -5.73 -6.20
C TRP A 49 -2.71 -5.54 -4.69
N GLN A 50 -2.26 -6.57 -3.99
CA GLN A 50 -1.95 -6.53 -2.57
C GLN A 50 -0.45 -6.74 -2.38
N ALA A 51 0.17 -5.88 -1.58
CA ALA A 51 1.52 -6.02 -1.08
C ALA A 51 1.46 -6.32 0.43
N ILE A 52 2.16 -7.35 0.89
CA ILE A 52 2.27 -7.71 2.31
C ILE A 52 3.74 -7.69 2.69
N GLY A 53 4.10 -6.87 3.69
CA GLY A 53 5.49 -6.70 4.12
C GLY A 53 5.60 -6.05 5.49
N ILE A 54 6.83 -6.00 6.02
CA ILE A 54 7.16 -5.41 7.32
C ILE A 54 7.54 -3.94 7.16
N VAL A 55 6.95 -3.07 7.96
CA VAL A 55 7.29 -1.64 8.06
C VAL A 55 7.84 -1.30 9.44
N HIS A 56 8.78 -0.36 9.50
CA HIS A 56 9.50 0.06 10.72
C HIS A 56 10.14 -1.11 11.53
N GLY A 57 10.32 -2.28 10.91
CA GLY A 57 10.83 -3.48 11.55
C GLY A 57 9.91 -4.10 12.62
N GLN A 58 8.64 -3.68 12.71
CA GLN A 58 7.75 -4.07 13.82
C GLN A 58 6.34 -4.44 13.39
N ALA A 59 5.80 -3.81 12.34
CA ALA A 59 4.41 -4.01 11.92
C ALA A 59 4.36 -4.69 10.55
N VAL A 60 3.45 -5.67 10.40
CA VAL A 60 3.10 -6.22 9.08
C VAL A 60 1.92 -5.44 8.54
N LEU A 61 2.05 -4.89 7.33
CA LEU A 61 0.97 -4.23 6.62
C LEU A 61 0.55 -5.04 5.39
N LEU A 62 -0.75 -5.00 5.11
CA LEU A 62 -1.31 -5.36 3.81
C LEU A 62 -1.77 -4.07 3.12
N VAL A 63 -1.18 -3.77 1.97
CA VAL A 63 -1.44 -2.54 1.21
C VAL A 63 -2.07 -2.91 -0.13
N ALA A 64 -3.26 -2.37 -0.39
CA ALA A 64 -3.90 -2.49 -1.69
C ALA A 64 -3.47 -1.33 -2.61
N HIS A 65 -2.96 -1.65 -3.80
CA HIS A 65 -2.47 -0.66 -4.75
C HIS A 65 -2.85 -0.99 -6.21
N THR A 66 -2.68 -0.01 -7.08
CA THR A 66 -2.69 -0.17 -8.54
C THR A 66 -1.28 0.12 -9.07
N VAL A 67 -1.05 -0.12 -10.36
CA VAL A 67 0.22 0.13 -11.07
C VAL A 67 0.00 1.06 -12.24
#